data_AF-A0A950YK60-F1
#
_entry.id   AF-A0A950YK60-F1
#
_cell.length_a   1.000
_cell.length_b   1.000
_cell.length_c   1.000
_cell.angle_alpha   90.00
_cell.angle_beta   90.00
_cell.angle_gamma   90.00
#
_symmetry.space_group_name_H-M   'P 1'
#
loop_
_entity.id
_entity.type
_entity.pdbx_description
1 polymer ?
#
loop_
_entity_poly.entity_id
_entity_poly.type
_entity_poly.pdbx_seq_one_letter_code
_entity_poly.pdbx_strand_id
1 'polypeptide(L)'
;MTKRIALVATAVALLVSLAMTAIANGRTSRHRHGVVRARLASDTPDQVIQWNQELQKVLVAPGAQPASVHPTRTIAITQIAVYDAVNGILRSGEPLLVDLRGPRRASADAAAAAAAHTALDALLPSQRATVDAFFQASLAQIGSGERVERGIHFGDEVATAVLAARANDGAAATPPVFTPGTGPGEYQLTPPAFAPAAFTQTAHVSPFVLENAGQFRPAPPPALASAKYAADFSEVHSLGELDSTTRTADETAIGKFWGAAPIWIVWNQIADQAASGFGNSLEENARLFAVLDTTLADGAIALYDAKYAYHRWRPITAITATDQGNPNTTADPQWVPLANTANDPSYPGAHATFSQAGASVLEDFFGTDVFSFSLTNPSVGITRTFTSFSQASDEASESRIFAGQHFRYDEEAGQTLGSQVADFVTDHALLQMDHDHR
;
A
#
# COMPACT_ATOMS: atom_id res chain seq x y z
N MET A 1 73.73 33.84 4.59
CA MET A 1 73.89 33.58 6.04
C MET A 1 73.07 32.34 6.38
N THR A 2 73.68 31.16 6.25
CA THR A 2 74.16 30.22 7.31
C THR A 2 73.14 29.06 7.47
N LYS A 3 73.30 27.95 6.70
CA LYS A 3 73.85 26.61 7.11
C LYS A 3 72.95 25.90 8.15
N ARG A 4 72.62 24.60 8.14
CA ARG A 4 73.18 23.38 7.54
C ARG A 4 72.37 22.14 8.03
N ILE A 5 72.51 21.01 7.30
CA ILE A 5 72.56 19.60 7.77
C ILE A 5 71.25 18.79 7.98
N ALA A 6 71.29 17.59 7.39
CA ALA A 6 70.36 16.46 7.47
C ALA A 6 70.70 15.46 8.61
N LEU A 7 69.73 14.62 9.02
CA LEU A 7 69.83 13.20 9.45
C LEU A 7 68.43 12.79 10.01
N VAL A 8 67.68 11.83 9.46
CA VAL A 8 67.73 10.35 9.61
C VAL A 8 67.43 9.81 11.03
N ALA A 9 66.45 8.89 11.07
CA ALA A 9 66.28 7.71 11.95
C ALA A 9 65.44 7.77 13.26
N THR A 10 64.27 7.11 13.15
CA THR A 10 63.78 5.95 13.94
C THR A 10 63.26 6.11 15.38
N ALA A 11 61.95 5.81 15.50
CA ALA A 11 61.17 5.08 16.53
C ALA A 11 61.57 5.09 18.01
N VAL A 12 60.56 5.20 18.88
CA VAL A 12 60.08 4.13 19.80
C VAL A 12 58.83 4.64 20.56
N ALA A 13 57.85 3.75 20.67
CA ALA A 13 56.58 3.93 21.40
C ALA A 13 56.75 3.89 22.93
N LEU A 14 55.85 4.54 23.68
CA LEU A 14 55.10 3.88 24.77
C LEU A 14 53.98 4.76 25.34
N LEU A 15 52.89 4.08 25.68
CA LEU A 15 51.66 4.53 26.34
C LEU A 15 51.89 5.26 27.67
N VAL A 16 51.03 6.25 28.00
CA VAL A 16 50.29 6.34 29.27
C VAL A 16 49.02 7.19 29.06
N SER A 17 47.93 6.66 29.63
CA SER A 17 46.55 7.11 29.78
C SER A 17 46.31 8.53 30.33
N LEU A 18 45.16 9.12 29.96
CA LEU A 18 44.32 9.84 30.91
C LEU A 18 42.84 9.57 30.64
N ALA A 19 42.16 9.03 31.66
CA ALA A 19 40.72 8.83 31.70
C ALA A 19 40.01 10.13 32.08
N MET A 20 38.84 10.37 31.50
CA MET A 20 37.74 11.02 32.22
C MET A 20 36.43 10.30 31.91
N THR A 21 35.78 9.98 33.02
CA THR A 21 34.54 9.24 33.22
C THR A 21 33.33 10.09 32.81
N ALA A 22 32.43 9.52 32.01
CA ALA A 22 31.03 9.93 31.98
C ALA A 22 30.18 8.72 32.37
N ILE A 23 29.37 8.91 33.41
CA ILE A 23 28.55 7.90 34.07
C ILE A 23 27.37 7.53 33.16
N ALA A 24 27.22 6.22 32.96
CA ALA A 24 26.11 5.60 32.26
C ALA A 24 24.81 5.68 33.08
N ASN A 25 23.71 6.06 32.44
CA ASN A 25 22.39 5.52 32.78
C ASN A 25 22.08 4.42 31.77
N GLY A 26 22.14 3.18 32.22
CA GLY A 26 21.99 1.99 31.40
C GLY A 26 20.54 1.73 30.99
N ARG A 27 20.35 1.55 29.68
CA ARG A 27 19.48 0.50 29.14
C ARG A 27 20.36 -0.39 28.29
N THR A 28 20.85 -1.48 28.88
CA THR A 28 21.55 -2.53 28.13
C THR A 28 20.53 -3.24 27.25
N SER A 29 20.44 -2.84 25.98
CA SER A 29 19.91 -3.72 24.94
C SER A 29 20.84 -4.93 24.85
N ARG A 30 20.37 -6.08 25.32
CA ARG A 30 21.03 -7.36 25.03
C ARG A 30 20.73 -7.69 23.58
N HIS A 31 21.62 -7.32 22.67
CA HIS A 31 21.68 -7.93 21.35
C HIS A 31 22.02 -9.42 21.50
N ARG A 32 21.00 -10.25 21.65
CA ARG A 32 21.12 -11.69 21.44
C ARG A 32 21.28 -11.88 19.93
N HIS A 33 22.48 -12.27 19.51
CA HIS A 33 22.68 -12.90 18.22
C HIS A 33 21.84 -14.19 18.21
N GLY A 34 20.65 -14.10 17.61
CA GLY A 34 19.83 -15.26 17.31
C GLY A 34 20.60 -16.13 16.34
N VAL A 35 20.93 -17.35 16.76
CA VAL A 35 21.39 -18.39 15.85
C VAL A 35 20.22 -18.63 14.88
N VAL A 36 20.36 -18.19 13.64
CA VAL A 36 19.46 -18.54 12.54
C VAL A 36 19.55 -20.06 12.38
N ARG A 37 18.63 -20.78 13.01
CA ARG A 37 18.39 -22.17 12.66
C ARG A 37 17.72 -22.13 11.30
N ALA A 38 18.46 -22.48 10.25
CA ALA A 38 17.87 -22.81 8.96
C ALA A 38 16.79 -23.87 9.19
N ARG A 39 15.52 -23.45 9.17
CA ARG A 39 14.39 -24.37 9.07
C ARG A 39 14.53 -25.02 7.70
N LEU A 40 14.50 -26.35 7.64
CA LEU A 40 14.32 -27.05 6.36
C LEU A 40 13.04 -26.48 5.75
N ALA A 41 13.13 -25.96 4.52
CA ALA A 41 11.96 -25.49 3.78
C ALA A 41 10.91 -26.61 3.77
N SER A 42 9.64 -26.30 4.04
CA SER A 42 8.58 -27.27 3.79
C SER A 42 8.46 -27.47 2.29
N ASP A 43 8.30 -28.73 1.85
CA ASP A 43 8.02 -29.03 0.44
C ASP A 43 6.65 -28.49 -0.01
N THR A 44 5.76 -28.15 0.94
CA THR A 44 4.49 -27.47 0.66
C THR A 44 4.75 -25.99 0.39
N PRO A 45 4.35 -25.47 -0.79
CA PRO A 45 4.49 -24.04 -1.05
C PRO A 45 3.52 -23.23 -0.18
N ASP A 46 3.98 -22.07 0.28
CA ASP A 46 3.27 -21.19 1.22
C ASP A 46 1.88 -20.82 0.68
N GLN A 47 0.84 -21.21 1.41
CA GLN A 47 -0.53 -20.97 0.99
C GLN A 47 -0.94 -19.51 1.12
N VAL A 48 -0.35 -18.73 2.04
CA VAL A 48 -0.66 -17.31 2.17
C VAL A 48 -0.19 -16.55 0.93
N ILE A 49 1.04 -16.77 0.48
CA ILE A 49 1.57 -16.13 -0.74
C ILE A 49 0.76 -16.57 -1.97
N GLN A 50 0.47 -17.86 -2.11
CA GLN A 50 -0.29 -18.36 -3.26
C GLN A 50 -1.71 -17.76 -3.33
N TRP A 51 -2.40 -17.66 -2.19
CA TRP A 51 -3.74 -17.06 -2.15
C TRP A 51 -3.71 -15.55 -2.29
N ASN A 52 -2.66 -14.85 -1.84
CA ASN A 52 -2.47 -13.44 -2.15
C ASN A 52 -2.35 -13.20 -3.67
N GLN A 53 -1.52 -13.99 -4.34
CA GLN A 53 -1.36 -13.91 -5.79
C GLN A 53 -2.65 -14.25 -6.54
N GLU A 54 -3.45 -15.19 -6.04
CA GLU A 54 -4.73 -15.53 -6.66
C GLU A 54 -5.77 -14.42 -6.46
N LEU A 55 -5.88 -13.88 -5.24
CA LEU A 55 -6.70 -12.69 -4.92
C LEU A 55 -6.41 -11.55 -5.90
N GLN A 56 -5.12 -11.23 -6.15
CA GLN A 56 -4.74 -10.19 -7.10
C GLN A 56 -5.28 -10.45 -8.52
N LYS A 57 -5.23 -11.70 -8.99
CA LYS A 57 -5.71 -12.06 -10.34
C LYS A 57 -7.23 -12.00 -10.46
N VAL A 58 -7.96 -12.57 -9.50
CA VAL A 58 -9.42 -12.65 -9.58
C VAL A 58 -10.08 -11.29 -9.36
N LEU A 59 -9.47 -10.42 -8.55
CA LEU A 59 -10.03 -9.12 -8.22
C LEU A 59 -9.99 -8.11 -9.39
N VAL A 60 -9.00 -8.23 -10.28
CA VAL A 60 -8.88 -7.35 -11.45
C VAL A 60 -9.71 -7.83 -12.65
N ALA A 61 -10.40 -8.96 -12.52
CA ALA A 61 -11.30 -9.44 -13.57
C ALA A 61 -12.46 -8.45 -13.79
N PRO A 62 -12.83 -8.12 -15.05
CA PRO A 62 -13.94 -7.23 -15.32
C PRO A 62 -15.24 -7.70 -14.65
N GLY A 63 -15.84 -6.86 -13.81
CA GLY A 63 -17.05 -7.19 -13.07
C GLY A 63 -16.87 -8.19 -11.92
N ALA A 64 -15.64 -8.36 -11.41
CA ALA A 64 -15.37 -9.16 -10.22
C ALA A 64 -16.22 -8.70 -9.01
N GLN A 65 -16.41 -7.40 -8.87
CA GLN A 65 -17.21 -6.77 -7.83
C GLN A 65 -17.94 -5.51 -8.35
N PRO A 66 -18.93 -4.96 -7.61
CA PRO A 66 -19.57 -3.71 -7.98
C PRO A 66 -18.56 -2.56 -8.11
N ALA A 67 -18.67 -1.75 -9.15
CA ALA A 67 -17.74 -0.65 -9.43
C ALA A 67 -17.71 0.44 -8.34
N SER A 68 -18.73 0.49 -7.48
CA SER A 68 -18.76 1.37 -6.32
C SER A 68 -17.84 0.87 -5.19
N VAL A 69 -17.60 -0.43 -5.05
CA VAL A 69 -16.79 -0.99 -3.97
C VAL A 69 -15.31 -0.81 -4.30
N HIS A 70 -14.57 -0.10 -3.44
CA HIS A 70 -13.13 0.04 -3.61
C HIS A 70 -12.42 -1.31 -3.40
N PRO A 71 -11.54 -1.77 -4.31
CA PRO A 71 -10.92 -3.11 -4.24
C PRO A 71 -10.12 -3.40 -2.98
N THR A 72 -9.49 -2.39 -2.37
CA THR A 72 -8.72 -2.58 -1.12
C THR A 72 -9.56 -3.14 0.03
N ARG A 73 -10.88 -2.90 0.06
CA ARG A 73 -11.78 -3.51 1.05
C ARG A 73 -11.81 -5.04 0.92
N THR A 74 -11.95 -5.54 -0.31
CA THR A 74 -12.00 -6.99 -0.56
C THR A 74 -10.68 -7.63 -0.17
N ILE A 75 -9.56 -6.98 -0.54
CA ILE A 75 -8.22 -7.46 -0.19
C ILE A 75 -8.04 -7.54 1.33
N ALA A 76 -8.37 -6.46 2.05
CA ALA A 76 -8.28 -6.43 3.51
C ALA A 76 -9.13 -7.53 4.17
N ILE A 77 -10.40 -7.67 3.81
CA ILE A 77 -11.27 -8.71 4.41
C ILE A 77 -10.69 -10.11 4.20
N THR A 78 -10.20 -10.41 2.99
CA THR A 78 -9.56 -11.70 2.70
C THR A 78 -8.31 -11.91 3.53
N GLN A 79 -7.41 -10.93 3.62
CA GLN A 79 -6.16 -11.09 4.36
C GLN A 79 -6.36 -11.14 5.88
N ILE A 80 -7.36 -10.44 6.42
CA ILE A 80 -7.73 -10.57 7.84
C ILE A 80 -8.25 -11.97 8.13
N ALA A 81 -9.10 -12.53 7.27
CA ALA A 81 -9.59 -13.89 7.41
C ALA A 81 -8.45 -14.91 7.41
N VAL A 82 -7.49 -14.75 6.48
CA VAL A 82 -6.28 -15.57 6.42
C VAL A 82 -5.44 -15.42 7.68
N TYR A 83 -5.16 -14.20 8.12
CA TYR A 83 -4.37 -13.93 9.32
C TYR A 83 -5.00 -14.50 10.58
N ASP A 84 -6.27 -14.19 10.86
CA ASP A 84 -6.94 -14.66 12.07
C ASP A 84 -7.07 -16.20 12.07
N ALA A 85 -7.19 -16.84 10.90
CA ALA A 85 -7.22 -18.30 10.79
C ALA A 85 -5.85 -18.93 11.07
N VAL A 86 -4.77 -18.37 10.50
CA VAL A 86 -3.40 -18.84 10.75
C VAL A 86 -2.99 -18.58 12.20
N ASN A 87 -3.24 -17.37 12.70
CA ASN A 87 -2.93 -16.96 14.06
C ASN A 87 -3.77 -17.73 15.11
N GLY A 88 -5.04 -18.02 14.82
CA GLY A 88 -5.88 -18.86 15.69
C GLY A 88 -5.29 -20.26 15.94
N ILE A 89 -4.53 -20.80 14.98
CA ILE A 89 -3.84 -22.10 15.10
C ILE A 89 -2.44 -21.95 15.70
N LEU A 90 -1.64 -21.00 15.21
CA LEU A 90 -0.21 -20.88 15.52
C LEU A 90 0.09 -19.97 16.73
N ARG A 91 -0.81 -19.04 17.06
CA ARG A 91 -0.76 -18.12 18.20
C ARG A 91 0.53 -17.29 18.21
N SER A 92 0.79 -16.63 17.07
CA SER A 92 1.99 -15.82 16.83
C SER A 92 1.81 -14.33 17.15
N GLY A 93 0.56 -13.83 17.23
CA GLY A 93 0.26 -12.43 17.51
C GLY A 93 -1.15 -12.21 18.04
N GLU A 94 -1.52 -10.94 18.21
CA GLU A 94 -2.89 -10.56 18.55
C GLU A 94 -3.83 -10.74 17.34
N PRO A 95 -5.05 -11.29 17.52
CA PRO A 95 -6.05 -11.35 16.45
C PRO A 95 -6.51 -9.94 16.08
N LEU A 96 -6.94 -9.74 14.83
CA LEU A 96 -7.43 -8.43 14.39
C LEU A 96 -8.94 -8.27 14.58
N LEU A 97 -9.74 -9.20 14.08
CA LEU A 97 -11.20 -9.12 14.16
C LEU A 97 -11.81 -10.31 14.91
N VAL A 98 -11.21 -11.50 14.81
CA VAL A 98 -11.78 -12.75 15.32
C VAL A 98 -10.77 -13.47 16.21
N ASP A 99 -10.99 -13.46 17.53
CA ASP A 99 -10.22 -14.26 18.50
C ASP A 99 -10.88 -15.64 18.71
N LEU A 100 -10.70 -16.53 17.72
CA LEU A 100 -11.07 -17.93 17.86
C LEU A 100 -9.82 -18.79 18.09
N ARG A 101 -9.97 -19.80 18.94
CA ARG A 101 -8.89 -20.75 19.23
C ARG A 101 -9.00 -21.96 18.32
N GLY A 102 -8.02 -22.11 17.43
CA GLY A 102 -7.95 -23.21 16.49
C GLY A 102 -7.77 -24.58 17.17
N PRO A 103 -8.30 -25.66 16.57
CA PRO A 103 -8.15 -26.99 17.12
C PRO A 103 -6.69 -27.45 17.09
N ARG A 104 -6.27 -28.19 18.13
CA ARG A 104 -4.91 -28.73 18.21
C ARG A 104 -4.61 -29.57 16.98
N ARG A 105 -3.41 -29.40 16.41
CA ARG A 105 -2.93 -30.12 15.23
C ARG A 105 -3.79 -29.86 13.97
N ALA A 106 -4.48 -28.74 13.86
CA ALA A 106 -4.97 -28.27 12.56
C ALA A 106 -3.79 -27.89 11.64
N SER A 107 -4.00 -28.00 10.33
CA SER A 107 -3.07 -27.49 9.33
C SER A 107 -3.31 -25.98 9.13
N ALA A 108 -2.29 -25.16 9.39
CA ALA A 108 -2.37 -23.72 9.19
C ALA A 108 -2.46 -23.36 7.69
N ASP A 109 -1.75 -24.10 6.83
CA ASP A 109 -1.87 -23.97 5.37
C ASP A 109 -3.30 -24.22 4.87
N ALA A 110 -3.95 -25.27 5.40
CA ALA A 110 -5.33 -25.57 5.02
C ALA A 110 -6.32 -24.53 5.55
N ALA A 111 -6.05 -23.98 6.74
CA ALA A 111 -6.86 -22.90 7.30
C ALA A 111 -6.70 -21.59 6.52
N ALA A 112 -5.48 -21.24 6.11
CA ALA A 112 -5.22 -20.09 5.24
C ALA A 112 -5.97 -20.23 3.90
N ALA A 113 -5.84 -21.39 3.25
CA ALA A 113 -6.49 -21.66 1.97
C ALA A 113 -8.02 -21.62 2.07
N ALA A 114 -8.59 -22.24 3.09
CA ALA A 114 -10.04 -22.26 3.31
C ALA A 114 -10.58 -20.88 3.68
N ALA A 115 -9.86 -20.12 4.52
CA ALA A 115 -10.25 -18.77 4.86
C ALA A 115 -10.25 -17.83 3.65
N ALA A 116 -9.21 -17.89 2.82
CA ALA A 116 -9.14 -17.12 1.58
C ALA A 116 -10.25 -17.52 0.60
N HIS A 117 -10.46 -18.82 0.40
CA HIS A 117 -11.52 -19.37 -0.45
C HIS A 117 -12.90 -18.88 -0.01
N THR A 118 -13.25 -19.06 1.26
CA THR A 118 -14.53 -18.63 1.83
C THR A 118 -14.75 -17.12 1.72
N ALA A 119 -13.73 -16.31 2.00
CA ALA A 119 -13.81 -14.86 1.84
C ALA A 119 -14.02 -14.44 0.38
N LEU A 120 -13.23 -14.99 -0.54
CA LEU A 120 -13.29 -14.66 -1.96
C LEU A 120 -14.58 -15.14 -2.63
N ASP A 121 -15.09 -16.32 -2.27
CA ASP A 121 -16.36 -16.83 -2.79
C ASP A 121 -17.54 -15.92 -2.42
N ALA A 122 -17.53 -15.41 -1.19
CA ALA A 122 -18.56 -14.49 -0.71
C ALA A 122 -18.45 -13.09 -1.35
N LEU A 123 -17.23 -12.57 -1.51
CA LEU A 123 -17.00 -11.20 -1.98
C LEU A 123 -17.01 -11.08 -3.51
N LEU A 124 -16.58 -12.12 -4.23
CA LEU A 124 -16.42 -12.16 -5.69
C LEU A 124 -17.23 -13.30 -6.31
N PRO A 125 -18.57 -13.32 -6.20
CA PRO A 125 -19.40 -14.43 -6.66
C PRO A 125 -19.27 -14.71 -8.17
N SER A 126 -18.89 -13.72 -8.98
CA SER A 126 -18.62 -13.92 -10.42
C SER A 126 -17.34 -14.71 -10.71
N GLN A 127 -16.45 -14.84 -9.71
CA GLN A 127 -15.18 -15.56 -9.79
C GLN A 127 -15.22 -16.94 -9.09
N ARG A 128 -16.37 -17.36 -8.54
CA ARG A 128 -16.54 -18.63 -7.80
C ARG A 128 -15.86 -19.83 -8.46
N ALA A 129 -16.08 -20.03 -9.76
CA ALA A 129 -15.52 -21.18 -10.46
C ALA A 129 -13.97 -21.18 -10.49
N THR A 130 -13.35 -20.00 -10.63
CA THR A 130 -11.89 -19.84 -10.59
C THR A 130 -11.37 -20.09 -9.17
N VAL A 131 -12.04 -19.50 -8.17
CA VAL A 131 -11.69 -19.63 -6.75
C VAL A 131 -11.82 -21.07 -6.25
N ASP A 132 -12.89 -21.78 -6.63
CA ASP A 132 -13.11 -23.20 -6.34
C ASP A 132 -12.01 -24.08 -6.95
N ALA A 133 -11.65 -23.83 -8.21
CA ALA A 133 -10.60 -24.57 -8.89
C ALA A 133 -9.24 -24.37 -8.22
N PHE A 134 -8.93 -23.14 -7.80
CA PHE A 134 -7.69 -22.83 -7.08
C PHE A 134 -7.65 -23.48 -5.69
N PHE A 135 -8.78 -23.56 -4.99
CA PHE A 135 -8.87 -24.28 -3.71
C PHE A 135 -8.64 -25.78 -3.87
N GLN A 136 -9.20 -26.42 -4.89
CA GLN A 136 -8.91 -27.83 -5.16
C GLN A 136 -7.43 -28.06 -5.49
N ALA A 137 -6.79 -27.15 -6.25
CA ALA A 137 -5.36 -27.22 -6.53
C ALA A 137 -4.52 -27.04 -5.25
N SER A 138 -4.92 -26.13 -4.36
CA SER A 138 -4.28 -25.92 -3.05
C SER A 138 -4.36 -27.19 -2.19
N LEU A 139 -5.53 -27.82 -2.09
CA LEU A 139 -5.69 -29.07 -1.33
C LEU A 139 -4.86 -30.23 -1.91
N ALA A 140 -4.69 -30.29 -3.23
CA ALA A 140 -3.82 -31.28 -3.86
C ALA A 140 -2.33 -31.11 -3.47
N GLN A 141 -1.88 -29.88 -3.21
CA GLN A 141 -0.52 -29.60 -2.71
C GLN A 141 -0.38 -29.87 -1.20
N ILE A 142 -1.39 -29.50 -0.40
CA ILE A 142 -1.38 -29.64 1.06
C ILE A 142 -1.54 -31.11 1.48
N GLY A 143 -2.28 -31.89 0.70
CA GLY A 143 -2.62 -33.28 1.00
C GLY A 143 -3.94 -33.42 1.75
N SER A 144 -4.16 -34.57 2.38
CA SER A 144 -5.43 -34.93 3.02
C SER A 144 -5.26 -35.48 4.44
N GLY A 145 -6.39 -35.66 5.15
CA GLY A 145 -6.47 -36.27 6.47
C GLY A 145 -6.91 -35.30 7.56
N GLU A 146 -7.05 -35.82 8.78
CA GLU A 146 -7.74 -35.14 9.89
C GLU A 146 -7.13 -33.77 10.26
N ARG A 147 -5.80 -33.58 10.09
CA ARG A 147 -5.17 -32.26 10.32
C ARG A 147 -5.65 -31.23 9.29
N VAL A 148 -5.77 -31.63 8.03
CA VAL A 148 -6.21 -30.78 6.92
C VAL A 148 -7.69 -30.46 7.07
N GLU A 149 -8.52 -31.47 7.32
CA GLU A 149 -9.97 -31.30 7.55
C GLU A 149 -10.26 -30.32 8.71
N ARG A 150 -9.54 -30.44 9.83
CA ARG A 150 -9.64 -29.49 10.94
C ARG A 150 -9.18 -28.07 10.57
N GLY A 151 -8.17 -27.96 9.70
CA GLY A 151 -7.71 -26.67 9.18
C GLY A 151 -8.76 -26.01 8.30
N ILE A 152 -9.34 -26.76 7.36
CA ILE A 152 -10.42 -26.29 6.48
C ILE A 152 -11.59 -25.76 7.29
N HIS A 153 -12.14 -26.60 8.18
CA HIS A 153 -13.28 -26.21 9.02
C HIS A 153 -12.98 -24.94 9.83
N PHE A 154 -11.78 -24.84 10.41
CA PHE A 154 -11.41 -23.66 11.19
C PHE A 154 -11.23 -22.40 10.32
N GLY A 155 -10.63 -22.53 9.14
CA GLY A 155 -10.51 -21.43 8.19
C GLY A 155 -11.87 -20.90 7.73
N ASP A 156 -12.80 -21.79 7.40
CA ASP A 156 -14.17 -21.45 7.02
C ASP A 156 -14.93 -20.73 8.15
N GLU A 157 -14.79 -21.23 9.39
CA GLU A 157 -15.39 -20.63 10.58
C GLU A 157 -14.88 -19.20 10.82
N VAL A 158 -13.56 -19.01 10.76
CA VAL A 158 -12.94 -17.68 10.94
C VAL A 158 -13.33 -16.73 9.82
N ALA A 159 -13.24 -17.14 8.56
CA ALA A 159 -13.61 -16.29 7.42
C ALA A 159 -15.09 -15.89 7.46
N THR A 160 -15.97 -16.81 7.85
CA THR A 160 -17.40 -16.51 8.06
C THR A 160 -17.59 -15.46 9.15
N ALA A 161 -16.86 -15.56 10.26
CA ALA A 161 -16.93 -14.58 11.34
C ALA A 161 -16.40 -13.19 10.91
N VAL A 162 -15.31 -13.15 10.14
CA VAL A 162 -14.76 -11.90 9.57
C VAL A 162 -15.75 -11.25 8.60
N LEU A 163 -16.33 -12.04 7.69
CA LEU A 163 -17.37 -11.56 6.76
C LEU A 163 -18.59 -11.02 7.52
N ALA A 164 -19.03 -11.70 8.58
CA ALA A 164 -20.14 -11.26 9.41
C ALA A 164 -19.83 -9.94 10.13
N ALA A 165 -18.62 -9.78 10.67
CA ALA A 165 -18.16 -8.54 11.29
C ALA A 165 -18.15 -7.36 10.30
N ARG A 166 -17.94 -7.63 9.00
CA ARG A 166 -17.87 -6.62 7.93
C ARG A 166 -19.12 -6.52 7.06
N ALA A 167 -20.19 -7.27 7.36
CA ALA A 167 -21.38 -7.35 6.52
C ALA A 167 -22.12 -6.00 6.40
N ASN A 168 -22.08 -5.18 7.45
CA ASN A 168 -22.78 -3.90 7.53
C ASN A 168 -21.82 -2.71 7.65
N ASP A 169 -20.61 -2.84 7.09
CA ASP A 169 -19.58 -1.81 7.20
C ASP A 169 -19.80 -0.59 6.30
N GLY A 170 -20.93 -0.48 5.60
CA GLY A 170 -21.28 0.66 4.75
C GLY A 170 -20.88 0.53 3.28
N ALA A 171 -20.07 -0.47 2.89
CA ALA A 171 -19.60 -0.58 1.51
C ALA A 171 -20.70 -0.91 0.48
N ALA A 172 -21.76 -1.60 0.91
CA ALA A 172 -22.92 -1.92 0.09
C ALA A 172 -24.01 -0.82 0.11
N ALA A 173 -23.79 0.28 0.85
CA ALA A 173 -24.74 1.39 0.86
C ALA A 173 -24.83 2.04 -0.53
N THR A 174 -26.02 2.55 -0.88
CA THR A 174 -26.20 3.32 -2.11
C THR A 174 -25.28 4.54 -2.07
N PRO A 175 -24.39 4.72 -3.05
CA PRO A 175 -23.46 5.84 -3.01
C PRO A 175 -24.19 7.19 -3.03
N PRO A 176 -23.74 8.17 -2.23
CA PRO A 176 -24.31 9.50 -2.30
C PRO A 176 -24.09 10.07 -3.69
N VAL A 177 -25.13 10.75 -4.23
CA VAL A 177 -25.03 11.43 -5.51
C VAL A 177 -24.08 12.62 -5.32
N PHE A 178 -22.91 12.53 -5.96
CA PHE A 178 -21.99 13.66 -6.03
C PHE A 178 -22.37 14.56 -7.21
N THR A 179 -22.57 15.85 -6.95
CA THR A 179 -22.79 16.85 -8.00
C THR A 179 -21.50 17.64 -8.20
N PRO A 180 -20.83 17.51 -9.36
CA PRO A 180 -19.64 18.28 -9.69
C PRO A 180 -19.92 19.80 -9.68
N GLY A 181 -18.92 20.56 -9.29
CA GLY A 181 -18.98 22.02 -9.30
C GLY A 181 -18.79 22.60 -10.70
N THR A 182 -18.75 23.93 -10.79
CA THR A 182 -18.48 24.65 -12.05
C THR A 182 -17.51 25.82 -11.87
N GLY A 183 -17.20 26.19 -10.63
CA GLY A 183 -16.29 27.27 -10.30
C GLY A 183 -14.79 26.89 -10.41
N PRO A 184 -13.89 27.89 -10.44
CA PRO A 184 -12.45 27.64 -10.35
C PRO A 184 -12.09 26.84 -9.10
N GLY A 185 -11.27 25.81 -9.27
CA GLY A 185 -10.84 24.92 -8.18
C GLY A 185 -11.80 23.77 -7.88
N GLU A 186 -13.05 23.82 -8.35
CA GLU A 186 -14.05 22.78 -8.09
C GLU A 186 -13.93 21.63 -9.09
N TYR A 187 -14.03 20.40 -8.59
CA TYR A 187 -13.98 19.20 -9.40
C TYR A 187 -15.13 19.16 -10.41
N GLN A 188 -14.76 18.90 -11.66
CA GLN A 188 -15.63 18.77 -12.82
C GLN A 188 -15.37 17.41 -13.46
N LEU A 189 -16.37 16.86 -14.13
CA LEU A 189 -16.19 15.62 -14.90
C LEU A 189 -15.21 15.87 -16.04
N THR A 190 -14.28 14.95 -16.24
CA THR A 190 -13.18 15.14 -17.18
C THR A 190 -13.39 14.37 -18.49
N PRO A 191 -12.89 14.89 -19.63
CA PRO A 191 -12.88 14.15 -20.88
C PRO A 191 -12.01 12.88 -20.79
N PRO A 192 -12.18 11.92 -21.73
CA PRO A 192 -13.17 11.92 -22.80
C PRO A 192 -14.54 11.39 -22.37
N ALA A 193 -14.60 10.63 -21.27
CA ALA A 193 -15.81 9.89 -20.89
C ALA A 193 -16.81 10.72 -20.09
N PHE A 194 -16.36 11.77 -19.39
CA PHE A 194 -17.18 12.53 -18.43
C PHE A 194 -17.93 11.59 -17.46
N ALA A 195 -17.23 10.55 -17.00
CA ALA A 195 -17.82 9.51 -16.17
C ALA A 195 -18.22 10.07 -14.80
N PRO A 196 -19.30 9.56 -14.16
CA PRO A 196 -19.68 9.95 -12.81
C PRO A 196 -18.54 9.76 -11.81
N ALA A 197 -18.53 10.58 -10.75
CA ALA A 197 -17.50 10.51 -9.72
C ALA A 197 -17.47 9.11 -9.07
N ALA A 198 -16.28 8.50 -8.98
CA ALA A 198 -16.10 7.15 -8.47
C ALA A 198 -15.97 7.12 -6.94
N PHE A 199 -16.39 6.03 -6.31
CA PHE A 199 -16.09 5.75 -4.89
C PHE A 199 -16.60 6.81 -3.89
N THR A 200 -17.68 7.53 -4.21
CA THR A 200 -18.24 8.64 -3.40
C THR A 200 -18.68 8.22 -1.99
N GLN A 201 -18.85 6.93 -1.75
CA GLN A 201 -19.25 6.36 -0.47
C GLN A 201 -18.12 5.73 0.33
N THR A 202 -16.90 5.66 -0.21
CA THR A 202 -15.79 4.95 0.47
C THR A 202 -15.46 5.55 1.83
N ALA A 203 -15.61 6.87 1.99
CA ALA A 203 -15.45 7.57 3.27
C ALA A 203 -16.49 7.16 4.34
N HIS A 204 -17.60 6.51 3.93
CA HIS A 204 -18.63 6.01 4.84
C HIS A 204 -18.46 4.54 5.17
N VAL A 205 -17.44 3.88 4.62
CA VAL A 205 -17.06 2.54 5.04
C VAL A 205 -16.46 2.65 6.44
N SER A 206 -16.92 1.82 7.37
CA SER A 206 -16.34 1.73 8.71
C SER A 206 -14.86 1.36 8.55
N PRO A 207 -13.91 2.11 9.12
CA PRO A 207 -12.51 1.72 9.01
C PRO A 207 -12.22 0.35 9.64
N PHE A 208 -11.06 -0.21 9.30
CA PHE A 208 -10.57 -1.47 9.85
C PHE A 208 -9.81 -1.25 11.15
N VAL A 209 -8.97 -0.22 11.21
CA VAL A 209 -8.13 0.12 12.35
C VAL A 209 -8.28 1.59 12.75
N LEU A 210 -8.37 2.52 11.78
CA LEU A 210 -8.61 3.94 12.07
C LEU A 210 -9.89 4.14 12.89
N GLU A 211 -9.93 5.20 13.68
CA GLU A 211 -11.11 5.55 14.48
C GLU A 211 -12.26 6.09 13.61
N ASN A 212 -11.92 6.84 12.55
CA ASN A 212 -12.85 7.39 11.58
C ASN A 212 -12.14 7.82 10.29
N ALA A 213 -12.90 8.01 9.21
CA ALA A 213 -12.34 8.36 7.89
C ALA A 213 -11.59 9.69 7.87
N GLY A 214 -12.00 10.67 8.69
CA GLY A 214 -11.37 11.99 8.74
C GLY A 214 -10.19 12.11 9.69
N GLN A 215 -9.76 11.01 10.35
CA GLN A 215 -8.72 11.02 11.39
C GLN A 215 -7.43 11.71 10.95
N PHE A 216 -7.00 11.46 9.70
CA PHE A 216 -5.78 12.01 9.12
C PHE A 216 -6.05 12.90 7.90
N ARG A 217 -7.26 13.49 7.79
CA ARG A 217 -7.59 14.38 6.67
C ARG A 217 -6.51 15.47 6.56
N PRO A 218 -5.79 15.59 5.43
CA PRO A 218 -4.74 16.60 5.27
C PRO A 218 -5.28 18.01 5.41
N ALA A 219 -4.39 18.98 5.62
CA ALA A 219 -4.77 20.39 5.53
C ALA A 219 -5.38 20.73 4.15
N PRO A 220 -6.20 21.79 4.02
CA PRO A 220 -6.76 22.18 2.72
C PRO A 220 -5.67 22.42 1.65
N PRO A 221 -5.96 22.13 0.37
CA PRO A 221 -5.00 22.33 -0.71
C PRO A 221 -4.64 23.82 -0.86
N PRO A 222 -3.49 24.14 -1.49
CA PRO A 222 -3.08 25.52 -1.71
C PRO A 222 -4.18 26.36 -2.37
N ALA A 223 -4.35 27.59 -1.88
CA ALA A 223 -5.25 28.57 -2.47
C ALA A 223 -4.85 28.84 -3.93
N LEU A 224 -5.84 28.99 -4.83
CA LEU A 224 -5.57 29.16 -6.26
C LEU A 224 -4.72 30.39 -6.56
N ALA A 225 -4.87 31.48 -5.81
CA ALA A 225 -4.06 32.70 -5.97
C ALA A 225 -2.64 32.60 -5.38
N SER A 226 -2.26 31.47 -4.79
CA SER A 226 -0.96 31.31 -4.13
C SER A 226 0.19 31.06 -5.11
N ALA A 227 1.41 31.42 -4.70
CA ALA A 227 2.62 31.10 -5.45
C ALA A 227 2.87 29.58 -5.55
N LYS A 228 2.53 28.81 -4.49
CA LYS A 228 2.65 27.34 -4.52
C LYS A 228 1.73 26.73 -5.58
N TYR A 229 0.48 27.20 -5.68
CA TYR A 229 -0.41 26.73 -6.73
C TYR A 229 0.14 27.03 -8.13
N ALA A 230 0.64 28.25 -8.37
CA ALA A 230 1.22 28.61 -9.67
C ALA A 230 2.46 27.77 -10.03
N ALA A 231 3.33 27.48 -9.06
CA ALA A 231 4.51 26.64 -9.27
C ALA A 231 4.11 25.20 -9.65
N ASP A 232 3.24 24.59 -8.85
CA ASP A 232 2.79 23.21 -9.06
C ASP A 232 1.96 23.08 -10.35
N PHE A 233 1.19 24.12 -10.70
CA PHE A 233 0.52 24.24 -12.00
C PHE A 233 1.51 24.23 -13.16
N SER A 234 2.55 25.06 -13.10
CA SER A 234 3.55 25.17 -14.17
C SER A 234 4.33 23.88 -14.36
N GLU A 235 4.60 23.15 -13.27
CA GLU A 235 5.24 21.84 -13.33
C GLU A 235 4.40 20.84 -14.12
N VAL A 236 3.12 20.69 -13.78
CA VAL A 236 2.23 19.75 -14.47
C VAL A 236 1.91 20.20 -15.90
N HIS A 237 1.77 21.51 -16.15
CA HIS A 237 1.58 22.03 -17.50
C HIS A 237 2.76 21.61 -18.40
N SER A 238 4.00 21.81 -17.93
CA SER A 238 5.22 21.48 -18.66
C SER A 238 5.44 19.97 -18.80
N LEU A 239 5.28 19.20 -17.73
CA LEU A 239 5.67 17.79 -17.67
C LEU A 239 4.53 16.81 -17.91
N GLY A 240 3.27 17.19 -17.72
CA GLY A 240 2.12 16.29 -17.76
C GLY A 240 1.46 16.16 -19.13
N GLU A 241 1.79 17.05 -20.07
CA GLU A 241 1.19 17.08 -21.41
C GLU A 241 1.49 15.80 -22.22
N LEU A 242 0.55 15.36 -23.05
CA LEU A 242 0.68 14.17 -23.90
C LEU A 242 1.96 14.22 -24.75
N ASP A 243 2.17 15.33 -25.45
CA ASP A 243 3.31 15.56 -26.34
C ASP A 243 4.35 16.53 -25.72
N SER A 244 4.52 16.46 -24.39
CA SER A 244 5.48 17.31 -23.67
C SER A 244 6.88 17.26 -24.31
N THR A 245 7.44 18.45 -24.56
CA THR A 245 8.80 18.62 -25.06
C THR A 245 9.84 18.78 -23.94
N THR A 246 9.39 18.87 -22.69
CA THR A 246 10.24 19.03 -21.50
C THR A 246 10.42 17.71 -20.75
N ARG A 247 9.36 16.89 -20.67
CA ARG A 247 9.40 15.55 -20.05
C ARG A 247 10.35 14.63 -20.83
N THR A 248 11.26 14.00 -20.11
CA THR A 248 12.21 13.04 -20.67
C THR A 248 11.53 11.73 -21.08
N ALA A 249 12.26 10.91 -21.84
CA ALA A 249 11.79 9.57 -22.21
C ALA A 249 11.58 8.66 -20.99
N ASP A 250 12.45 8.74 -19.97
CA ASP A 250 12.30 7.94 -18.75
C ASP A 250 11.10 8.41 -17.91
N GLU A 251 10.90 9.71 -17.74
CA GLU A 251 9.71 10.24 -17.05
C GLU A 251 8.40 9.85 -17.75
N THR A 252 8.40 9.79 -19.09
CA THR A 252 7.27 9.25 -19.86
C THR A 252 7.07 7.75 -19.57
N ALA A 253 8.15 6.97 -19.45
CA ALA A 253 8.08 5.57 -19.09
C ALA A 253 7.59 5.37 -17.66
N ILE A 254 8.01 6.21 -16.71
CA ILE A 254 7.53 6.23 -15.30
C ILE A 254 6.01 6.47 -15.28
N GLY A 255 5.52 7.52 -15.93
CA GLY A 255 4.09 7.85 -15.97
C GLY A 255 3.23 6.73 -16.55
N LYS A 256 3.72 6.06 -17.61
CA LYS A 256 3.04 4.89 -18.21
C LYS A 256 3.09 3.65 -17.33
N PHE A 257 4.24 3.37 -16.71
CA PHE A 257 4.47 2.18 -15.91
C PHE A 257 3.54 2.13 -14.69
N TRP A 258 3.51 3.19 -13.87
CA TRP A 258 2.70 3.26 -12.66
C TRP A 258 1.21 3.51 -12.94
N GLY A 259 0.86 3.99 -14.14
CA GLY A 259 -0.53 4.12 -14.60
C GLY A 259 -1.15 2.84 -15.15
N ALA A 260 -0.35 1.80 -15.41
CA ALA A 260 -0.78 0.61 -16.14
C ALA A 260 -1.28 -0.54 -15.25
N ALA A 261 -1.27 -0.38 -13.92
CA ALA A 261 -1.85 -1.34 -12.98
C ALA A 261 -2.42 -0.61 -11.75
N PRO A 262 -3.44 -1.17 -11.07
CA PRO A 262 -3.91 -0.62 -9.82
C PRO A 262 -2.81 -0.63 -8.75
N ILE A 263 -2.56 0.52 -8.13
CA ILE A 263 -1.38 0.72 -7.26
C ILE A 263 -1.37 -0.21 -6.04
N TRP A 264 -2.53 -0.51 -5.45
CA TRP A 264 -2.65 -1.47 -4.33
C TRP A 264 -2.30 -2.92 -4.72
N ILE A 265 -2.47 -3.31 -5.99
CA ILE A 265 -2.01 -4.61 -6.50
C ILE A 265 -0.48 -4.59 -6.64
N VAL A 266 0.09 -3.50 -7.14
CA VAL A 266 1.55 -3.36 -7.27
C VAL A 266 2.23 -3.49 -5.91
N TRP A 267 1.70 -2.88 -4.85
CA TRP A 267 2.27 -3.01 -3.50
C TRP A 267 2.15 -4.42 -2.93
N ASN A 268 1.09 -5.16 -3.28
CA ASN A 268 1.01 -6.59 -2.97
C ASN A 268 2.08 -7.42 -3.70
N GLN A 269 2.41 -7.08 -4.96
CA GLN A 269 3.48 -7.74 -5.70
C GLN A 269 4.87 -7.44 -5.13
N ILE A 270 5.08 -6.22 -4.61
CA ILE A 270 6.31 -5.86 -3.89
C ILE A 270 6.40 -6.67 -2.59
N ALA A 271 5.29 -6.75 -1.83
CA ALA A 271 5.22 -7.54 -0.60
C ALA A 271 5.43 -9.04 -0.85
N ASP A 272 4.90 -9.63 -1.93
CA ASP A 272 5.16 -11.01 -2.33
C ASP A 272 6.67 -11.28 -2.55
N GLN A 273 7.35 -10.35 -3.23
CA GLN A 273 8.79 -10.45 -3.48
C GLN A 273 9.58 -10.28 -2.18
N ALA A 274 9.20 -9.33 -1.33
CA ALA A 274 9.85 -9.08 -0.04
C ALA A 274 9.68 -10.27 0.91
N ALA A 275 8.46 -10.78 1.08
CA ALA A 275 8.15 -11.99 1.84
C ALA A 275 9.05 -13.17 1.45
N SER A 276 9.16 -13.43 0.14
CA SER A 276 10.00 -14.50 -0.40
C SER A 276 11.50 -14.20 -0.21
N GLY A 277 11.92 -12.96 -0.42
CA GLY A 277 13.32 -12.52 -0.35
C GLY A 277 13.89 -12.53 1.07
N PHE A 278 13.09 -12.13 2.06
CA PHE A 278 13.44 -12.19 3.48
C PHE A 278 13.24 -13.60 4.09
N GLY A 279 12.54 -14.49 3.39
CA GLY A 279 12.35 -15.88 3.83
C GLY A 279 11.36 -16.02 4.99
N ASN A 280 10.30 -15.22 4.97
CA ASN A 280 9.24 -15.23 5.97
C ASN A 280 8.60 -16.62 6.12
N SER A 281 8.16 -16.94 7.33
CA SER A 281 7.29 -18.09 7.60
C SER A 281 5.83 -17.82 7.22
N LEU A 282 5.00 -18.86 7.23
CA LEU A 282 3.57 -18.76 6.96
C LEU A 282 2.88 -17.72 7.85
N GLU A 283 3.14 -17.74 9.16
CA GLU A 283 2.56 -16.79 10.11
C GLU A 283 3.08 -15.36 9.93
N GLU A 284 4.33 -15.18 9.50
CA GLU A 284 4.90 -13.87 9.17
C GLU A 284 4.27 -13.32 7.89
N ASN A 285 4.07 -14.16 6.87
CA ASN A 285 3.37 -13.78 5.63
C ASN A 285 1.91 -13.42 5.90
N ALA A 286 1.21 -14.21 6.71
CA ALA A 286 -0.18 -13.91 7.07
C ALA A 286 -0.28 -12.55 7.77
N ARG A 287 0.65 -12.24 8.67
CA ARG A 287 0.71 -10.94 9.34
C ARG A 287 1.04 -9.81 8.36
N LEU A 288 2.04 -10.01 7.49
CA LEU A 288 2.49 -9.02 6.52
C LEU A 288 1.35 -8.55 5.62
N PHE A 289 0.62 -9.47 4.98
CA PHE A 289 -0.46 -9.08 4.09
C PHE A 289 -1.67 -8.51 4.85
N ALA A 290 -1.97 -9.02 6.05
CA ALA A 290 -3.02 -8.42 6.87
C ALA A 290 -2.71 -6.98 7.25
N VAL A 291 -1.49 -6.65 7.69
CA VAL A 291 -1.12 -5.27 8.06
C VAL A 291 -1.04 -4.36 6.83
N LEU A 292 -0.49 -4.84 5.72
CA LEU A 292 -0.42 -4.08 4.48
C LEU A 292 -1.82 -3.74 3.98
N ASP A 293 -2.69 -4.74 3.84
CA ASP A 293 -3.96 -4.54 3.14
C ASP A 293 -5.01 -3.87 4.00
N THR A 294 -4.94 -3.99 5.33
CA THR A 294 -5.71 -3.10 6.23
C THR A 294 -5.24 -1.67 6.14
N THR A 295 -3.93 -1.42 6.09
CA THR A 295 -3.38 -0.08 5.88
C THR A 295 -3.83 0.50 4.54
N LEU A 296 -3.78 -0.27 3.46
CA LEU A 296 -4.26 0.18 2.15
C LEU A 296 -5.78 0.41 2.13
N ALA A 297 -6.57 -0.40 2.85
CA ALA A 297 -8.01 -0.20 2.94
C ALA A 297 -8.37 1.07 3.72
N ASP A 298 -7.74 1.29 4.87
CA ASP A 298 -7.94 2.50 5.67
C ASP A 298 -7.38 3.75 4.98
N GLY A 299 -6.28 3.60 4.25
CA GLY A 299 -5.73 4.64 3.38
C GLY A 299 -6.72 5.05 2.30
N ALA A 300 -7.47 4.10 1.70
CA ALA A 300 -8.53 4.43 0.75
C ALA A 300 -9.68 5.19 1.42
N ILE A 301 -10.09 4.78 2.63
CA ILE A 301 -11.16 5.44 3.38
C ILE A 301 -10.79 6.89 3.68
N ALA A 302 -9.59 7.13 4.21
CA ALA A 302 -9.12 8.49 4.53
C ALA A 302 -8.85 9.34 3.27
N LEU A 303 -8.34 8.73 2.20
CA LEU A 303 -8.14 9.38 0.91
C LEU A 303 -9.46 9.90 0.33
N TYR A 304 -10.48 9.05 0.27
CA TYR A 304 -11.78 9.45 -0.30
C TYR A 304 -12.56 10.39 0.61
N ASP A 305 -12.37 10.32 1.93
CA ASP A 305 -12.84 11.36 2.85
C ASP A 305 -12.27 12.73 2.48
N ALA A 306 -10.95 12.83 2.28
CA ALA A 306 -10.32 14.09 1.90
C ALA A 306 -10.71 14.56 0.49
N LYS A 307 -10.74 13.66 -0.52
CA LYS A 307 -11.17 13.99 -1.89
C LYS A 307 -12.57 14.57 -1.94
N TYR A 308 -13.50 13.96 -1.20
CA TYR A 308 -14.89 14.39 -1.12
C TYR A 308 -15.17 15.40 0.01
N ALA A 309 -14.15 15.87 0.72
CA ALA A 309 -14.21 17.07 1.55
C ALA A 309 -13.76 18.33 0.77
N TYR A 310 -12.77 18.19 -0.12
CA TYR A 310 -12.16 19.33 -0.81
C TYR A 310 -12.64 19.54 -2.24
N HIS A 311 -13.13 18.50 -2.92
CA HIS A 311 -13.63 18.57 -4.30
C HIS A 311 -12.68 19.28 -5.26
N ARG A 312 -11.37 19.05 -5.15
CA ARG A 312 -10.38 19.79 -5.94
C ARG A 312 -10.37 19.32 -7.40
N TRP A 313 -10.32 20.27 -8.34
CA TRP A 313 -10.22 20.00 -9.77
C TRP A 313 -8.95 19.26 -10.19
N ARG A 314 -9.05 18.51 -11.29
CA ARG A 314 -7.92 17.81 -11.92
C ARG A 314 -7.08 18.77 -12.78
N PRO A 315 -5.80 18.46 -13.06
CA PRO A 315 -4.96 19.29 -13.91
C PRO A 315 -5.56 19.59 -15.29
N ILE A 316 -6.19 18.61 -15.95
CA ILE A 316 -6.85 18.83 -17.24
C ILE A 316 -7.87 19.97 -17.19
N THR A 317 -8.72 20.02 -16.15
CA THR A 317 -9.70 21.09 -15.97
C THR A 317 -9.00 22.41 -15.64
N ALA A 318 -8.05 22.37 -14.71
CA ALA A 318 -7.34 23.54 -14.23
C ALA A 318 -6.51 24.24 -15.31
N ILE A 319 -5.87 23.48 -16.19
CA ILE A 319 -4.97 23.98 -17.23
C ILE A 319 -5.75 24.45 -18.45
N THR A 320 -6.80 23.73 -18.85
CA THR A 320 -7.62 24.12 -20.01
C THR A 320 -8.56 25.28 -19.70
N ALA A 321 -8.99 25.41 -18.45
CA ALA A 321 -9.66 26.59 -17.95
C ALA A 321 -8.64 27.63 -17.47
N THR A 322 -8.93 28.92 -17.61
CA THR A 322 -8.19 29.94 -16.84
C THR A 322 -8.61 29.82 -15.38
N ASP A 323 -7.63 29.73 -14.47
CA ASP A 323 -7.91 30.14 -13.11
C ASP A 323 -8.24 31.64 -13.16
N GLN A 324 -9.41 32.04 -12.71
CA GLN A 324 -9.90 33.42 -12.89
C GLN A 324 -9.32 34.36 -11.83
N GLY A 325 -8.07 34.16 -11.37
CA GLY A 325 -7.56 34.93 -10.23
C GLY A 325 -6.06 34.91 -9.90
N ASN A 326 -5.24 34.06 -10.52
CA ASN A 326 -3.79 34.02 -10.35
C ASN A 326 -3.11 34.53 -11.64
N PRO A 327 -2.41 35.67 -11.60
CA PRO A 327 -1.76 36.21 -12.79
C PRO A 327 -0.55 35.38 -13.27
N ASN A 328 -0.13 34.36 -12.50
CA ASN A 328 1.04 33.54 -12.81
C ASN A 328 0.70 32.17 -13.41
N THR A 329 -0.58 31.91 -13.70
CA THR A 329 -1.00 30.72 -14.46
C THR A 329 -1.55 31.19 -15.81
N THR A 330 -1.36 30.37 -16.83
CA THR A 330 -1.88 30.67 -18.18
C THR A 330 -2.68 29.48 -18.65
N ALA A 331 -3.90 29.73 -19.08
CA ALA A 331 -4.75 28.69 -19.64
C ALA A 331 -4.16 28.19 -20.96
N ASP A 332 -4.22 26.88 -21.14
CA ASP A 332 -3.90 26.20 -22.38
C ASP A 332 -5.08 25.33 -22.81
N PRO A 333 -6.00 25.86 -23.62
CA PRO A 333 -7.19 25.13 -24.04
C PRO A 333 -6.92 23.90 -24.90
N GLN A 334 -5.67 23.67 -25.35
CA GLN A 334 -5.30 22.51 -26.16
C GLN A 334 -4.53 21.46 -25.36
N TRP A 335 -4.22 21.74 -24.10
CA TRP A 335 -3.49 20.81 -23.24
C TRP A 335 -4.28 19.52 -23.00
N VAL A 336 -3.61 18.39 -23.19
CA VAL A 336 -4.14 17.05 -22.93
C VAL A 336 -3.13 16.28 -22.08
N PRO A 337 -3.53 15.58 -21.00
CA PRO A 337 -2.60 14.81 -20.19
C PRO A 337 -2.08 13.58 -20.92
N LEU A 338 -0.90 13.09 -20.52
CA LEU A 338 -0.33 11.83 -21.02
C LEU A 338 -1.26 10.62 -20.76
N ALA A 339 -1.95 10.60 -19.61
CA ALA A 339 -2.88 9.52 -19.26
C ALA A 339 -4.32 10.03 -19.18
N ASN A 340 -5.29 9.15 -19.43
CA ASN A 340 -6.71 9.46 -19.20
C ASN A 340 -6.95 9.82 -17.73
N THR A 341 -7.63 10.94 -17.47
CA THR A 341 -7.88 11.42 -16.11
C THR A 341 -8.87 10.52 -15.38
N ALA A 342 -8.51 10.10 -14.16
CA ALA A 342 -9.40 9.35 -13.29
C ALA A 342 -10.62 10.19 -12.86
N ASN A 343 -11.77 9.53 -12.71
CA ASN A 343 -13.05 10.14 -12.40
C ASN A 343 -13.28 10.38 -10.89
N ASP A 344 -12.30 10.98 -10.21
CA ASP A 344 -12.41 11.42 -8.82
C ASP A 344 -11.68 12.77 -8.61
N PRO A 345 -11.99 13.55 -7.54
CA PRO A 345 -11.29 14.80 -7.23
C PRO A 345 -9.77 14.61 -7.06
N SER A 346 -8.96 15.62 -7.36
CA SER A 346 -7.50 15.46 -7.38
C SER A 346 -6.86 15.30 -6.00
N TYR A 347 -7.30 16.04 -4.99
CA TYR A 347 -6.57 16.18 -3.73
C TYR A 347 -7.13 15.29 -2.59
N PRO A 348 -6.31 14.49 -1.89
CA PRO A 348 -4.89 14.25 -2.13
C PRO A 348 -4.63 13.16 -3.20
N GLY A 349 -3.36 12.99 -3.57
CA GLY A 349 -2.89 12.05 -4.59
C GLY A 349 -3.04 10.60 -4.16
N ALA A 350 -3.74 9.80 -4.97
CA ALA A 350 -4.04 8.41 -4.64
C ALA A 350 -2.79 7.52 -4.66
N HIS A 351 -1.99 7.60 -5.73
CA HIS A 351 -0.75 6.83 -5.85
C HIS A 351 0.25 7.18 -4.76
N ALA A 352 0.47 8.46 -4.46
CA ALA A 352 1.24 8.88 -3.29
C ALA A 352 0.75 8.23 -1.98
N THR A 353 -0.55 8.25 -1.72
CA THR A 353 -1.14 7.72 -0.48
C THR A 353 -0.89 6.23 -0.33
N PHE A 354 -1.27 5.44 -1.33
CA PHE A 354 -1.10 3.99 -1.27
C PHE A 354 0.36 3.58 -1.29
N SER A 355 1.19 4.31 -2.03
CA SER A 355 2.61 4.00 -2.12
C SER A 355 3.38 4.33 -0.86
N GLN A 356 3.12 5.47 -0.24
CA GLN A 356 3.76 5.78 1.03
C GLN A 356 3.27 4.84 2.12
N ALA A 357 1.98 4.50 2.14
CA ALA A 357 1.43 3.52 3.08
C ALA A 357 2.11 2.15 2.91
N GLY A 358 2.20 1.65 1.68
CA GLY A 358 2.86 0.38 1.37
C GLY A 358 4.34 0.37 1.76
N ALA A 359 5.10 1.40 1.38
CA ALA A 359 6.52 1.50 1.71
C ALA A 359 6.75 1.53 3.22
N SER A 360 5.98 2.34 3.95
CA SER A 360 6.13 2.51 5.40
C SER A 360 5.82 1.21 6.14
N VAL A 361 4.78 0.48 5.73
CA VAL A 361 4.47 -0.85 6.30
C VAL A 361 5.58 -1.86 6.04
N LEU A 362 6.14 -1.92 4.83
CA LEU A 362 7.21 -2.85 4.52
C LEU A 362 8.51 -2.48 5.25
N GLU A 363 8.84 -1.20 5.33
CA GLU A 363 9.99 -0.70 6.10
C GLU A 363 9.87 -1.07 7.59
N ASP A 364 8.71 -0.81 8.21
CA ASP A 364 8.45 -1.16 9.61
C ASP A 364 8.51 -2.68 9.83
N PHE A 365 7.80 -3.45 8.99
CA PHE A 365 7.70 -4.90 9.14
C PHE A 365 9.06 -5.59 9.04
N PHE A 366 9.90 -5.20 8.08
CA PHE A 366 11.22 -5.79 7.87
C PHE A 366 12.34 -5.10 8.67
N GLY A 367 12.05 -3.96 9.31
CA GLY A 367 13.03 -3.15 10.02
C GLY A 367 14.10 -2.53 9.10
N THR A 368 13.80 -2.40 7.81
CA THR A 368 14.71 -1.86 6.80
C THR A 368 13.96 -1.39 5.56
N ASP A 369 14.33 -0.22 5.04
CA ASP A 369 13.87 0.28 3.74
C ASP A 369 14.64 -0.37 2.56
N VAL A 370 15.83 -0.91 2.82
CA VAL A 370 16.69 -1.48 1.76
C VAL A 370 16.22 -2.87 1.37
N PHE A 371 15.67 -2.97 0.16
CA PHE A 371 15.32 -4.22 -0.51
C PHE A 371 15.38 -4.01 -2.02
N SER A 372 16.19 -4.82 -2.73
CA SER A 372 16.31 -4.73 -4.18
C SER A 372 15.31 -5.64 -4.87
N PHE A 373 14.49 -5.07 -5.74
CA PHE A 373 13.45 -5.82 -6.47
C PHE A 373 13.23 -5.24 -7.87
N SER A 374 12.51 -5.97 -8.69
CA SER A 374 12.10 -5.49 -10.02
C SER A 374 10.62 -5.73 -10.25
N LEU A 375 9.98 -4.76 -10.88
CA LEU A 375 8.58 -4.82 -11.26
C LEU A 375 8.49 -4.76 -12.77
N THR A 376 7.70 -5.65 -13.36
CA THR A 376 7.45 -5.67 -14.80
C THR A 376 5.97 -5.48 -15.05
N ASN A 377 5.60 -4.46 -15.81
CA ASN A 377 4.23 -4.30 -16.26
C ASN A 377 4.11 -4.80 -17.72
N PRO A 378 3.52 -5.99 -17.94
CA PRO A 378 3.48 -6.60 -19.27
C PRO A 378 2.60 -5.84 -20.26
N SER A 379 1.63 -5.05 -19.79
CA SER A 379 0.73 -4.28 -20.67
C SER A 379 1.45 -3.14 -21.41
N VAL A 380 2.53 -2.62 -20.82
CA VAL A 380 3.37 -1.57 -21.41
C VAL A 380 4.79 -2.06 -21.75
N GLY A 381 5.13 -3.29 -21.38
CA GLY A 381 6.44 -3.89 -21.67
C GLY A 381 7.61 -3.21 -20.95
N ILE A 382 7.35 -2.53 -19.83
CA ILE A 382 8.36 -1.80 -19.05
C ILE A 382 8.70 -2.57 -17.78
N THR A 383 10.00 -2.71 -17.52
CA THR A 383 10.54 -3.20 -16.25
C THR A 383 11.27 -2.08 -15.53
N ARG A 384 11.00 -1.93 -14.23
CA ARG A 384 11.67 -0.99 -13.34
C ARG A 384 12.34 -1.74 -12.19
N THR A 385 13.51 -1.26 -11.77
CA THR A 385 14.31 -1.87 -10.70
C THR A 385 14.53 -0.84 -9.62
N PHE A 386 14.32 -1.26 -8.37
CA PHE A 386 14.42 -0.43 -7.19
C PHE A 386 15.39 -1.06 -6.19
N THR A 387 15.96 -0.24 -5.34
CA THR A 387 16.91 -0.61 -4.28
C THR A 387 16.34 -0.40 -2.87
N SER A 388 15.18 0.26 -2.78
CA SER A 388 14.41 0.43 -1.55
C SER A 388 12.92 0.53 -1.82
N PHE A 389 12.12 0.35 -0.77
CA PHE A 389 10.66 0.55 -0.85
C PHE A 389 10.33 2.03 -1.04
N SER A 390 11.02 2.92 -0.33
CA SER A 390 10.90 4.38 -0.46
C SER A 390 11.16 4.85 -1.89
N GLN A 391 12.18 4.32 -2.56
CA GLN A 391 12.50 4.68 -3.94
C GLN A 391 11.35 4.35 -4.90
N ALA A 392 10.70 3.19 -4.71
CA ALA A 392 9.53 2.83 -5.49
C ALA A 392 8.31 3.70 -5.15
N SER A 393 8.15 4.09 -3.88
CA SER A 393 7.08 4.99 -3.45
C SER A 393 7.20 6.38 -4.06
N ASP A 394 8.39 6.97 -3.98
CA ASP A 394 8.67 8.29 -4.54
C ASP A 394 8.44 8.28 -6.05
N GLU A 395 8.95 7.28 -6.77
CA GLU A 395 8.75 7.20 -8.21
C GLU A 395 7.28 7.00 -8.60
N ALA A 396 6.53 6.22 -7.82
CA ALA A 396 5.09 6.05 -8.03
C ALA A 396 4.32 7.36 -7.85
N SER A 397 4.74 8.19 -6.90
CA SER A 397 4.17 9.51 -6.66
C SER A 397 4.49 10.49 -7.79
N GLU A 398 5.76 10.61 -8.16
CA GLU A 398 6.23 11.44 -9.28
C GLU A 398 5.53 11.08 -10.60
N SER A 399 5.24 9.79 -10.80
CA SER A 399 4.58 9.30 -12.00
C SER A 399 3.28 10.02 -12.34
N ARG A 400 2.58 10.57 -11.34
CA ARG A 400 1.29 11.21 -11.52
C ARG A 400 1.40 12.62 -12.06
N ILE A 401 2.53 13.28 -11.81
CA ILE A 401 2.87 14.57 -12.41
C ILE A 401 3.23 14.34 -13.87
N PHE A 402 4.12 13.38 -14.15
CA PHE A 402 4.49 13.00 -15.52
C PHE A 402 3.29 12.52 -16.35
N ALA A 403 2.30 11.90 -15.71
CA ALA A 403 1.07 11.45 -16.34
C ALA A 403 0.01 12.57 -16.54
N GLY A 404 0.23 13.77 -16.00
CA GLY A 404 -0.73 14.89 -16.05
C GLY A 404 -1.97 14.71 -15.16
N GLN A 405 -1.85 13.95 -14.06
CA GLN A 405 -2.97 13.48 -13.25
C GLN A 405 -3.17 14.25 -11.95
N HIS A 406 -2.06 14.69 -11.36
CA HIS A 406 -2.00 15.31 -10.04
C HIS A 406 -0.97 16.45 -10.03
N PHE A 407 -1.21 17.43 -9.18
CA PHE A 407 -0.22 18.46 -8.85
C PHE A 407 0.73 17.98 -7.75
N ARG A 408 1.92 18.57 -7.66
CA ARG A 408 2.87 18.32 -6.58
C ARG A 408 2.25 18.34 -5.18
N TYR A 409 1.44 19.35 -4.89
CA TYR A 409 0.76 19.43 -3.60
C TYR A 409 -0.23 18.29 -3.33
N ASP A 410 -0.82 17.67 -4.37
CA ASP A 410 -1.68 16.48 -4.19
C ASP A 410 -0.82 15.31 -3.72
N GLU A 411 0.32 15.12 -4.36
CA GLU A 411 1.26 14.04 -4.11
C GLU A 411 1.93 14.16 -2.72
N GLU A 412 2.43 15.35 -2.35
CA GLU A 412 3.00 15.63 -1.02
C GLU A 412 2.00 15.33 0.12
N ALA A 413 0.74 15.76 -0.06
CA ALA A 413 -0.33 15.51 0.90
C ALA A 413 -0.72 14.03 0.95
N GLY A 414 -0.69 13.35 -0.19
CA GLY A 414 -0.92 11.91 -0.28
C GLY A 414 0.15 11.13 0.46
N GLN A 415 1.43 11.45 0.27
CA GLN A 415 2.53 10.78 0.98
C GLN A 415 2.38 10.97 2.49
N THR A 416 2.11 12.20 2.93
CA THR A 416 1.87 12.49 4.35
C THR A 416 0.71 11.65 4.91
N LEU A 417 -0.42 11.58 4.20
CA LEU A 417 -1.56 10.78 4.60
C LEU A 417 -1.21 9.29 4.67
N GLY A 418 -0.53 8.76 3.66
CA GLY A 418 -0.13 7.35 3.61
C GLY A 418 0.78 6.94 4.76
N SER A 419 1.77 7.77 5.10
CA SER A 419 2.64 7.55 6.26
C SER A 419 1.85 7.59 7.58
N GLN A 420 0.98 8.59 7.78
CA GLN A 420 0.19 8.69 9.01
C GLN A 420 -0.74 7.50 9.24
N VAL A 421 -1.37 7.00 8.16
CA VAL A 421 -2.20 5.81 8.23
C VAL A 421 -1.36 4.57 8.54
N ALA A 422 -0.22 4.40 7.88
CA ALA A 422 0.70 3.29 8.15
C ALA A 422 1.17 3.28 9.60
N ASP A 423 1.72 4.40 10.09
CA ASP A 423 2.20 4.53 11.46
C ASP A 423 1.11 4.19 12.47
N PHE A 424 -0.12 4.68 12.26
CA PHE A 424 -1.22 4.37 13.15
C PHE A 424 -1.59 2.89 13.13
N VAL A 425 -1.65 2.26 11.95
CA VAL A 425 -2.02 0.85 11.82
C VAL A 425 -0.95 -0.05 12.45
N THR A 426 0.34 0.19 12.19
CA THR A 426 1.44 -0.61 12.75
C THR A 426 1.56 -0.47 14.27
N ASP A 427 1.21 0.69 14.83
CA ASP A 427 1.18 0.93 16.27
C ASP A 427 -0.02 0.29 17.00
N HIS A 428 -1.14 0.07 16.32
CA HIS A 428 -2.42 -0.28 16.97
C HIS A 428 -3.01 -1.64 16.56
N ALA A 429 -2.45 -2.31 15.54
CA ALA A 429 -2.98 -3.56 15.02
C ALA A 429 -1.88 -4.62 14.84
N LEU A 430 -2.24 -5.89 15.01
CA LEU A 430 -1.39 -7.04 14.68
C LEU A 430 -0.06 -7.04 15.45
N LEU A 431 -0.06 -6.58 16.70
CA LEU A 431 1.12 -6.58 17.56
C LEU A 431 1.57 -8.02 17.84
N GLN A 432 2.89 -8.25 17.80
CA GLN A 432 3.44 -9.54 18.19
C GLN A 432 3.23 -9.74 19.69
N MET A 433 2.86 -10.96 20.10
CA MET A 433 2.78 -11.28 21.52
C MET A 433 4.20 -11.37 22.08
N ASP A 434 4.51 -10.55 23.09
CA ASP A 434 5.77 -10.62 23.82
C ASP A 434 6.01 -12.05 24.33
N HIS A 435 7.21 -12.57 24.10
CA HIS A 435 7.59 -13.95 24.44
C HIS A 435 7.48 -14.29 25.95
N ASP A 436 7.26 -13.29 26.81
CA ASP A 436 7.24 -13.43 28.27
C ASP A 436 5.89 -13.92 28.83
N HIS A 437 4.87 -14.17 28.00
CA HIS A 437 3.53 -14.60 28.45
C HIS A 437 3.01 -15.92 27.82
N ARG A 438 3.90 -16.81 27.35
CA ARG A 438 3.51 -18.17 26.87
C ARG A 438 3.36 -19.20 27.98
#